data_AF-A0A5C7HLE0-F1
#
_entry.id   AF-A0A5C7HLE0-F1
#
_cell.length_a   1.000
_cell.length_b   1.000
_cell.length_c   1.000
_cell.angle_alpha   90.00
_cell.angle_beta   90.00
_cell.angle_gamma   90.00
#
_symmetry.space_group_name_H-M   'P 1'
#
loop_
_entity.id
_entity.type
_entity.pdbx_description
1 polymer ?
#
loop_
_entity_poly.entity_id
_entity_poly.type
_entity_poly.pdbx_seq_one_letter_code
_entity_poly.pdbx_strand_id
1 'polypeptide(L)'
;MKAIIWFGEELSAKFVYEDILTNLQEEYLSQLIETVVELDDDAKERYLEGVVEPDEDTIKKLIRKGTISGNFVLVLCGSVFKNKVQLLLDAVVDYLPTPLDVPLMNGTDPENP
;
A
#
# COMPACT_ATOMS: atom_id res chain seq x y z
N MET A 1 -12.98 -5.67 -2.55
CA MET A 1 -11.95 -6.31 -1.70
C MET A 1 -12.26 -7.79 -1.57
N LYS A 2 -11.22 -8.63 -1.47
CA LYS A 2 -11.32 -10.09 -1.45
C LYS A 2 -10.26 -10.67 -0.51
N ALA A 3 -10.53 -11.81 0.11
CA ALA A 3 -9.54 -12.60 0.82
C ALA A 3 -8.67 -13.34 -0.19
N ILE A 4 -7.39 -13.54 0.14
CA ILE A 4 -6.45 -14.29 -0.69
C ILE A 4 -6.12 -15.58 0.03
N ILE A 5 -6.48 -16.70 -0.58
CA ILE A 5 -6.35 -18.03 0.01
C ILE A 5 -5.28 -18.80 -0.77
N TRP A 6 -4.14 -19.03 -0.12
CA TRP A 6 -3.04 -19.84 -0.67
C TRP A 6 -3.27 -21.33 -0.44
N PHE A 7 -3.04 -22.12 -1.48
CA PHE A 7 -3.02 -23.58 -1.42
C PHE A 7 -1.58 -24.09 -1.41
N GLY A 8 -1.32 -25.06 -0.53
CA GLY A 8 0.00 -25.68 -0.43
C GLY A 8 1.07 -24.81 0.25
N GLU A 9 2.30 -25.31 0.21
CA GLU A 9 3.50 -24.65 0.76
C GLU A 9 4.64 -24.66 -0.27
N GLU A 10 4.36 -24.93 -1.54
CA GLU A 10 5.33 -24.88 -2.61
C GLU A 10 5.79 -23.44 -2.92
N LEU A 11 7.02 -23.30 -3.44
CA LEU A 11 7.44 -22.04 -4.04
C LEU A 11 6.50 -21.73 -5.22
N SER A 12 5.93 -20.53 -5.23
CA SER A 12 4.84 -20.13 -6.14
C SER A 12 3.50 -20.84 -5.87
N ALA A 13 3.18 -21.06 -4.59
CA ALA A 13 1.86 -21.50 -4.14
C ALA A 13 0.75 -20.74 -4.87
N LYS A 14 -0.18 -21.51 -5.45
CA LYS A 14 -1.36 -20.94 -6.12
C LYS A 14 -2.28 -20.33 -5.08
N PHE A 15 -2.93 -19.23 -5.42
CA PHE A 15 -3.95 -18.63 -4.57
C PHE A 15 -5.22 -18.32 -5.37
N VAL A 16 -6.31 -18.18 -4.64
CA VAL A 16 -7.61 -17.73 -5.16
C VAL A 16 -8.12 -16.56 -4.36
N TYR A 17 -9.00 -15.79 -5.00
CA TYR A 17 -9.74 -14.72 -4.35
C TYR A 17 -11.09 -15.25 -3.87
N GLU A 18 -11.36 -15.06 -2.59
CA GLU A 18 -12.64 -15.42 -1.96
C GLU A 18 -13.24 -14.20 -1.25
N ASP A 19 -14.48 -14.34 -0.78
CA ASP A 19 -15.09 -13.32 0.06
C ASP A 19 -14.45 -13.30 1.45
N ILE A 20 -14.36 -12.10 2.02
CA ILE A 20 -13.76 -11.91 3.34
C ILE A 20 -14.78 -12.37 4.39
N LEU A 21 -14.37 -13.29 5.27
CA LEU A 21 -15.24 -13.91 6.27
C LEU A 21 -15.24 -13.20 7.63
N THR A 22 -14.36 -12.21 7.82
CA THR A 22 -14.23 -11.46 9.08
C THR A 22 -15.05 -10.18 9.05
N ASN A 23 -15.57 -9.80 10.20
CA ASN A 23 -16.23 -8.51 10.43
C ASN A 23 -15.24 -7.35 10.65
N LEU A 24 -13.93 -7.63 10.74
CA LEU A 24 -12.91 -6.59 10.95
C LEU A 24 -12.55 -5.82 9.66
N GLN A 25 -13.03 -6.27 8.50
CA GLN A 25 -12.71 -5.64 7.22
C GLN A 25 -13.10 -4.16 7.19
N GLU A 26 -14.32 -3.86 7.61
CA GLU A 26 -14.87 -2.51 7.56
C GLU A 26 -14.10 -1.56 8.48
N GLU A 27 -13.73 -2.03 9.68
CA GLU A 27 -12.96 -1.25 10.66
C GLU A 27 -11.58 -0.86 10.12
N TYR A 28 -10.80 -1.83 9.63
CA TYR A 28 -9.46 -1.54 9.09
C TYR A 28 -9.51 -0.76 7.79
N LEU A 29 -10.55 -0.97 6.98
CA LEU A 29 -10.75 -0.19 5.78
C LEU A 29 -11.04 1.28 6.10
N SER A 30 -11.93 1.55 7.05
CA SER A 30 -12.22 2.94 7.48
C SER A 30 -10.95 3.61 7.97
N GLN A 31 -10.19 2.95 8.84
CA GLN A 31 -8.91 3.47 9.34
C GLN A 31 -7.92 3.76 8.21
N LEU A 32 -7.82 2.86 7.21
CA LEU A 32 -6.97 3.07 6.04
C LEU A 32 -7.43 4.29 5.24
N ILE A 33 -8.72 4.37 4.90
CA ILE A 33 -9.28 5.46 4.10
C ILE A 33 -9.08 6.79 4.82
N GLU A 34 -9.46 6.88 6.10
CA GLU A 34 -9.26 8.06 6.94
C GLU A 34 -7.80 8.52 6.94
N THR A 35 -6.86 7.58 7.06
CA THR A 35 -5.41 7.89 7.06
C THR A 35 -4.95 8.42 5.71
N VAL A 36 -5.38 7.81 4.60
CA VAL A 36 -4.83 8.15 3.28
C VAL A 36 -5.46 9.41 2.68
N VAL A 37 -6.73 9.71 2.98
CA VAL A 37 -7.40 10.93 2.50
C VAL A 37 -6.83 12.20 3.14
N GLU A 38 -6.23 12.11 4.33
CA GLU A 38 -5.54 13.25 4.94
C GLU A 38 -4.37 13.80 4.10
N LEU A 39 -3.89 13.02 3.13
CA LEU A 39 -2.80 13.43 2.25
C LEU A 39 -3.26 14.27 1.06
N ASP A 40 -4.57 14.46 0.85
CA ASP A 40 -5.11 15.19 -0.29
C ASP A 40 -6.38 15.96 0.10
N ASP A 41 -6.34 17.29 -0.03
CA ASP A 41 -7.41 18.16 0.48
C ASP A 41 -8.77 17.90 -0.21
N ASP A 42 -8.78 17.62 -1.53
CA ASP A 42 -10.02 17.30 -2.28
C ASP A 42 -10.58 15.94 -1.85
N ALA A 43 -9.72 14.93 -1.73
CA ALA A 43 -10.14 13.61 -1.25
C ALA A 43 -10.70 13.68 0.18
N LYS A 44 -10.07 14.48 1.06
CA LYS A 44 -10.52 14.69 2.44
C LYS A 44 -11.89 15.37 2.50
N GLU A 45 -12.08 16.47 1.77
CA GLU A 45 -13.34 17.21 1.76
C GLU A 45 -14.49 16.31 1.28
N ARG A 46 -14.30 15.62 0.15
CA ARG A 46 -15.31 14.73 -0.44
C ARG A 46 -15.67 13.54 0.46
N TYR A 47 -14.69 13.02 1.20
CA TYR A 47 -14.90 11.95 2.17
C TYR A 47 -15.70 12.45 3.39
N LEU A 48 -15.35 13.61 3.95
CA LEU A 48 -16.04 14.20 5.11
C LEU A 48 -17.48 14.62 4.82
N GLU A 49 -17.75 15.09 3.60
CA GLU A 49 -19.10 15.42 3.16
C GLU A 49 -19.96 14.18 2.86
N GLY A 50 -19.37 12.98 2.91
CA GLY A 50 -20.06 11.71 2.61
C GLY A 50 -20.49 11.59 1.14
N VAL A 51 -19.86 12.35 0.24
CA VAL A 51 -20.29 12.49 -1.14
C VAL A 51 -19.83 11.30 -1.99
N VAL A 52 -18.57 10.87 -1.82
CA VAL A 52 -17.99 9.72 -2.54
C VAL A 52 -16.89 9.08 -1.71
N GLU A 53 -16.95 7.76 -1.54
CA GLU A 53 -15.81 6.95 -1.09
C GLU A 53 -14.72 6.91 -2.18
N PRO A 54 -13.45 7.13 -1.85
CA PRO A 54 -12.36 7.07 -2.81
C PRO A 54 -12.34 5.72 -3.56
N ASP A 55 -12.15 5.77 -4.88
CA ASP A 55 -11.97 4.54 -5.65
C ASP A 55 -10.61 3.88 -5.37
N GLU A 56 -10.45 2.62 -5.81
CA GLU A 56 -9.25 1.83 -5.54
C GLU A 56 -7.97 2.50 -6.09
N ASP A 57 -8.06 3.13 -7.26
CA ASP A 57 -6.92 3.83 -7.87
C ASP A 57 -6.49 5.06 -7.07
N THR A 58 -7.45 5.82 -6.54
CA THR A 58 -7.20 6.96 -5.67
C THR A 58 -6.56 6.51 -4.36
N ILE A 59 -7.10 5.45 -3.74
CA ILE A 59 -6.53 4.86 -2.52
C ILE A 59 -5.08 4.44 -2.78
N LYS A 60 -4.79 3.72 -3.87
CA LYS A 60 -3.42 3.29 -4.21
C LYS A 60 -2.46 4.47 -4.39
N LYS A 61 -2.89 5.52 -5.08
CA LYS A 61 -2.10 6.75 -5.26
C LYS A 61 -1.78 7.42 -3.93
N LEU A 62 -2.76 7.52 -3.03
CA LEU A 62 -2.57 8.12 -1.71
C LEU A 62 -1.67 7.26 -0.82
N ILE A 63 -1.80 5.92 -0.87
CA ILE A 63 -0.88 5.00 -0.18
C ILE A 63 0.55 5.22 -0.66
N ARG A 64 0.78 5.27 -1.97
CA ARG A 64 2.10 5.53 -2.56
C ARG A 64 2.64 6.90 -2.12
N LYS A 65 1.82 7.95 -2.19
CA LYS A 65 2.18 9.31 -1.76
C LYS A 65 2.67 9.30 -0.31
N GLY A 66 1.89 8.73 0.60
CA GLY A 66 2.23 8.67 2.03
C GLY A 66 3.44 7.81 2.35
N THR A 67 3.65 6.73 1.58
CA THR A 67 4.83 5.86 1.70
C THR A 67 6.11 6.60 1.29
N ILE A 68 6.08 7.31 0.16
CA ILE A 68 7.25 8.03 -0.38
C ILE A 68 7.60 9.25 0.47
N SER A 69 6.59 9.97 0.96
CA SER A 69 6.79 11.14 1.83
C SER A 69 7.14 10.79 3.27
N GLY A 70 6.97 9.52 3.68
CA GLY A 70 7.21 9.06 5.04
C GLY A 70 6.13 9.51 6.04
N ASN A 71 4.92 9.85 5.58
CA ASN A 71 3.80 10.19 6.47
C ASN A 71 3.33 8.99 7.29
N PHE A 72 3.44 7.78 6.73
CA PHE A 72 3.20 6.52 7.42
C PHE A 72 4.04 5.40 6.80
N VAL A 73 4.04 4.25 7.47
CA VAL A 73 4.66 3.02 6.96
C VAL A 73 3.56 2.02 6.63
N LEU A 74 3.51 1.55 5.38
CA LEU A 74 2.58 0.51 4.97
C LEU A 74 2.94 -0.81 5.65
N VAL A 75 1.97 -1.38 6.39
CA VAL A 75 2.12 -2.68 7.06
C VAL A 75 1.34 -3.74 6.31
N LEU A 76 2.01 -4.84 5.96
CA LEU A 76 1.44 -6.00 5.30
C LEU A 76 1.69 -7.25 6.13
N CYS A 77 0.80 -8.23 6.01
CA CYS A 77 0.91 -9.51 6.70
C CYS A 77 1.24 -10.63 5.71
N GLY A 78 2.06 -11.58 6.13
CA GLY A 78 2.43 -12.74 5.32
C GLY A 78 3.35 -13.69 6.09
N SER A 79 3.63 -14.85 5.50
CA SER A 79 4.57 -15.82 6.08
C SER A 79 5.53 -16.33 5.02
N VAL A 80 6.81 -15.96 5.15
CA VAL A 80 7.90 -16.46 4.29
C VAL A 80 8.09 -17.95 4.49
N PHE A 81 8.07 -18.43 5.74
CA PHE A 81 8.23 -19.86 6.05
C PHE A 81 7.17 -20.74 5.39
N LYS A 82 5.95 -20.22 5.21
CA LYS A 82 4.83 -20.92 4.57
C LYS A 82 4.64 -20.58 3.10
N ASN A 83 5.56 -19.81 2.49
CA ASN A 83 5.47 -19.38 1.10
C ASN A 83 4.17 -18.61 0.75
N LYS A 84 3.71 -17.76 1.69
CA LYS A 84 2.51 -16.89 1.55
C LYS A 84 2.92 -15.42 1.68
N VAL A 85 3.71 -14.95 0.72
CA VAL A 85 4.34 -13.61 0.73
C VAL A 85 4.38 -12.94 -0.65
N GLN A 86 3.80 -13.57 -1.68
CA GLN A 86 3.92 -13.15 -3.08
C GLN A 86 3.47 -11.68 -3.29
N LEU A 87 2.38 -11.29 -2.63
CA LEU A 87 1.80 -9.93 -2.74
C LEU A 87 2.69 -8.83 -2.16
N LEU A 88 3.69 -9.19 -1.33
CA LEU A 88 4.68 -8.22 -0.87
C LEU A 88 5.44 -7.62 -2.06
N LEU A 89 5.73 -8.42 -3.08
CA LEU A 89 6.43 -7.95 -4.27
C LEU A 89 5.56 -7.00 -5.10
N ASP A 90 4.26 -7.26 -5.19
CA ASP A 90 3.32 -6.35 -5.84
C ASP A 90 3.28 -5.00 -5.11
N ALA A 91 3.21 -5.02 -3.77
CA ALA A 91 3.25 -3.81 -2.96
C ALA A 91 4.57 -3.03 -3.09
N VAL A 92 5.70 -3.71 -3.30
CA VAL A 92 6.98 -3.04 -3.60
C VAL A 92 6.86 -2.25 -4.91
N VAL A 93 6.28 -2.84 -5.95
CA VAL A 93 6.08 -2.16 -7.24
C VAL A 93 5.10 -0.99 -7.11
N ASP A 94 3.98 -1.21 -6.41
CA ASP A 94 2.91 -0.22 -6.33
C ASP A 94 3.29 0.98 -5.44
N TYR A 95 3.97 0.76 -4.30
CA TYR A 95 4.06 1.76 -3.24
C TYR A 95 5.47 2.26 -2.92
N LEU A 96 6.54 1.53 -3.26
CA LEU A 96 7.91 2.00 -3.01
C LEU A 96 8.39 2.98 -4.08
N PRO A 97 9.29 3.92 -3.72
CA PRO A 97 9.81 4.92 -4.64
C PRO A 97 10.63 4.28 -5.77
N THR A 98 10.52 4.86 -6.96
CA THR A 98 11.47 4.69 -8.05
C THR A 98 12.65 5.67 -7.86
N PRO A 99 13.76 5.51 -8.60
CA PRO A 99 14.86 6.48 -8.57
C PRO A 99 14.47 7.93 -8.91
N LEU A 100 13.34 8.12 -9.61
CA LEU A 100 12.82 9.45 -9.97
C LEU A 100 12.00 10.08 -8.84
N ASP A 101 11.55 9.28 -7.86
CA ASP A 101 10.74 9.73 -6.74
C ASP A 101 11.59 10.23 -5.56
N VAL A 102 12.92 10.10 -5.63
CA VAL A 102 13.86 10.50 -4.57
C VAL A 102 14.73 11.67 -5.02
N PRO A 103 15.20 12.53 -4.09
CA PRO A 103 16.12 13.61 -4.42
C PRO A 103 17.39 13.09 -5.09
N LEU A 104 17.92 13.85 -6.05
CA LEU A 104 19.20 13.55 -6.68
C LEU A 104 20.30 13.52 -5.63
N MET A 105 21.16 12.50 -5.73
CA MET A 105 22.31 12.40 -4.86
C MET A 105 23.35 13.46 -5.26
N ASN A 106 23.76 14.30 -4.32
CA ASN A 106 24.84 15.24 -4.53
C ASN A 106 26.17 14.49 -4.43
N GLY A 107 26.95 14.50 -5.51
CA GLY A 107 28.35 14.06 -5.49
C GLY A 107 29.26 15.19 -5.04
N THR A 108 30.35 14.86 -4.36
CA THR A 108 31.49 15.76 -4.12
C THR A 108 32.63 15.41 -5.06
N ASP A 109 33.41 16.40 -5.47
CA ASP A 109 34.59 16.18 -6.29
C ASP A 109 35.65 15.46 -5.43
N PRO A 110 36.15 14.28 -5.82
CA PRO A 110 37.17 13.58 -5.05
C PRO A 110 38.48 14.38 -4.90
N GLU A 111 38.78 15.31 -5.80
CA GLU A 111 39.94 16.20 -5.73
C GLU A 111 39.65 17.52 -4.97
N ASN A 112 38.37 17.83 -4.73
CA ASN A 112 37.93 19.01 -3.97
C ASN A 112 36.63 18.72 -3.19
N PRO A 113 36.74 17.99 -2.06
CA PRO A 113 35.60 17.42 -1.36
C PRO A 113 34.68 18.43 -0.67
#